data_AF-A0A6P1ES03-F1
#
_entry.id   AF-A0A6P1ES03-F1
#
_cell.length_a   1.000
_cell.length_b   1.000
_cell.length_c   1.000
_cell.angle_alpha   90.00
_cell.angle_beta   90.00
_cell.angle_gamma   90.00
#
_symmetry.space_group_name_H-M   'P 1'
#
loop_
_entity.id
_entity.type
_entity.pdbx_description
1 polymer ?
#
loop_
_entity_poly.entity_id
_entity_poly.type
_entity_poly.pdbx_seq_one_letter_code
_entity_poly.pdbx_strand_id
1 'polypeptide(L)'
;MVFDAAAFEASQHREGVTLSYSDPADALAAPMRTRIIDTFFAAYVRERADFHPGAPAQVRIVIDPGYDGIAFVGEGKGAATITINPAWLAKHPDDVDLVTHEAMHIVQGYPEYANERVPGWLVEGIADYARDRYGRENAAAGWALPTTVKDGQNFDTGYRVTGAFLAWSEGQHPGLVKALDGALRDGRYTPALWEARTGKALPALWAAYVKAR
;
A
#
# COMPACT_ATOMS: atom_id res chain seq x y z
N MET A 1 14.59 -29.55 -23.62
CA MET A 1 15.20 -28.25 -23.94
C MET A 1 14.89 -27.34 -22.78
N VAL A 2 15.91 -26.91 -22.03
CA VAL A 2 15.77 -25.81 -21.09
C VAL A 2 15.89 -24.55 -21.95
N PHE A 3 14.80 -23.82 -22.13
CA PHE A 3 14.90 -22.48 -22.68
C PHE A 3 15.52 -21.63 -21.56
N ASP A 4 16.71 -21.08 -21.80
CA ASP A 4 17.25 -20.02 -20.93
C ASP A 4 16.24 -18.87 -20.99
N ALA A 5 15.48 -18.70 -19.91
CA ALA A 5 14.62 -17.55 -19.73
C ALA A 5 15.52 -16.31 -19.73
N ALA A 6 15.26 -15.38 -20.66
CA ALA A 6 16.08 -14.17 -20.76
C ALA A 6 15.60 -13.17 -19.71
N ALA A 7 16.49 -12.78 -18.79
CA ALA A 7 16.20 -11.75 -17.81
C ALA A 7 15.64 -10.48 -18.48
N PHE A 8 14.54 -9.95 -17.93
CA PHE A 8 13.97 -8.68 -18.37
C PHE A 8 14.31 -7.58 -17.37
N GLU A 9 14.90 -6.50 -17.86
CA GLU A 9 15.19 -5.30 -17.08
C GLU A 9 14.62 -4.08 -17.81
N ALA A 10 14.06 -3.14 -17.05
CA ALA A 10 13.59 -1.87 -17.58
C ALA A 10 13.88 -0.74 -16.59
N SER A 11 14.05 0.46 -17.12
CA SER A 11 14.08 1.68 -16.33
C SER A 11 13.19 2.71 -17.00
N GLN A 12 12.32 3.34 -16.21
CA GLN A 12 11.42 4.38 -16.69
C GLN A 12 11.44 5.57 -15.75
N HIS A 13 11.32 6.77 -16.32
CA HIS A 13 11.20 8.01 -15.59
C HIS A 13 9.90 8.70 -15.97
N ARG A 14 9.02 8.96 -15.01
CA ARG A 14 7.76 9.69 -15.20
C ARG A 14 7.52 10.61 -14.01
N GLU A 15 7.12 11.85 -14.28
CA GLU A 15 6.68 12.81 -13.25
C GLU A 15 7.65 12.94 -12.06
N GLY A 16 8.95 12.95 -12.34
CA GLY A 16 10.00 13.10 -11.32
C GLY A 16 10.30 11.84 -10.51
N VAL A 17 9.74 10.68 -10.87
CA VAL A 17 10.05 9.36 -10.29
C VAL A 17 10.75 8.49 -11.31
N THR A 18 11.82 7.83 -10.89
CA THR A 18 12.50 6.78 -11.64
C THR A 18 12.18 5.41 -11.02
N LEU A 19 11.58 4.53 -11.83
CA LEU A 19 11.38 3.12 -11.49
C LEU A 19 12.41 2.27 -12.23
N SER A 20 13.11 1.41 -11.49
CA SER A 20 13.86 0.28 -12.04
C SER A 20 13.05 -1.01 -11.86
N TYR A 21 12.89 -1.80 -12.91
CA TYR A 21 12.12 -3.04 -12.92
C TYR A 21 13.02 -4.20 -13.32
N SER A 22 12.94 -5.30 -12.59
CA SER A 22 13.79 -6.49 -12.76
C SER A 22 12.96 -7.77 -12.67
N ASP A 23 12.94 -8.56 -13.74
CA ASP A 23 12.33 -9.90 -13.81
C ASP A 23 13.40 -10.87 -14.33
N PRO A 24 14.32 -11.32 -13.45
CA PRO A 24 15.50 -12.07 -13.84
C PRO A 24 15.19 -13.46 -14.38
N ALA A 25 14.00 -13.99 -14.06
CA ALA A 25 13.55 -15.32 -14.49
C ALA A 25 12.57 -15.29 -15.67
N ASP A 26 12.32 -14.12 -16.27
CA ASP A 26 11.28 -13.91 -17.30
C ASP A 26 9.93 -14.49 -16.85
N ALA A 27 9.61 -14.36 -15.56
CA ALA A 27 8.48 -15.06 -14.95
C ALA A 27 7.13 -14.48 -15.37
N LEU A 28 7.09 -13.23 -15.85
CA LEU A 28 5.86 -12.54 -16.24
C LEU A 28 5.86 -12.17 -17.72
N ALA A 29 4.75 -12.43 -18.42
CA ALA A 29 4.61 -11.99 -19.81
C ALA A 29 4.65 -10.45 -19.92
N ALA A 30 5.15 -9.93 -21.05
CA ALA A 30 5.31 -8.49 -21.28
C ALA A 30 4.06 -7.61 -20.98
N PRO A 31 2.81 -8.05 -21.28
CA PRO A 31 1.62 -7.29 -20.89
C PRO A 31 1.47 -7.12 -19.38
N MET A 32 1.78 -8.16 -18.59
CA MET A 32 1.72 -8.09 -17.12
C MET A 32 2.78 -7.13 -16.58
N ARG A 33 4.01 -7.20 -17.09
CA ARG A 33 5.09 -6.26 -16.71
C ARG A 33 4.68 -4.81 -16.96
N THR A 34 4.07 -4.55 -18.11
CA THR A 34 3.55 -3.22 -18.47
C THR A 34 2.45 -2.78 -17.51
N ARG A 35 1.47 -3.65 -17.20
CA ARG A 35 0.39 -3.36 -16.23
C ARG A 35 0.95 -3.01 -14.86
N ILE A 36 1.93 -3.76 -14.35
CA ILE A 36 2.60 -3.48 -13.06
C ILE A 36 3.26 -2.10 -13.07
N ILE A 37 4.08 -1.81 -14.09
CA ILE A 37 4.79 -0.53 -14.19
C ILE A 37 3.82 0.65 -14.29
N ASP A 38 2.78 0.53 -15.11
CA ASP A 38 1.81 1.61 -15.27
C ASP A 38 0.94 1.81 -14.03
N THR A 39 0.62 0.72 -13.30
CA THR A 39 -0.11 0.79 -12.02
C THR A 39 0.73 1.49 -10.96
N PHE A 40 2.02 1.14 -10.86
CA PHE A 40 2.97 1.81 -9.98
C PHE A 40 2.99 3.32 -10.21
N PHE A 41 3.22 3.77 -11.46
CA PHE A 41 3.27 5.21 -11.73
C PHE A 41 1.93 5.91 -11.49
N ALA A 42 0.82 5.27 -11.84
CA ALA A 42 -0.52 5.85 -11.62
C ALA A 42 -0.84 6.03 -10.12
N ALA A 43 -0.37 5.14 -9.26
CA ALA A 43 -0.56 5.22 -7.82
C ALA A 43 0.49 6.11 -7.15
N TYR A 44 1.75 5.73 -7.26
CA TYR A 44 2.84 6.22 -6.43
C TYR A 44 3.07 7.74 -6.58
N VAL A 45 2.93 8.29 -7.79
CA VAL A 45 3.11 9.74 -7.98
C VAL A 45 2.05 10.54 -7.22
N ARG A 46 0.79 10.06 -7.20
CA ARG A 46 -0.31 10.69 -6.47
C ARG A 46 -0.17 10.48 -4.97
N GLU A 47 0.17 9.27 -4.53
CA GLU A 47 0.42 8.98 -3.12
C GLU A 47 1.56 9.85 -2.55
N ARG A 48 2.67 9.97 -3.28
CA ARG A 48 3.76 10.89 -2.92
C ARG A 48 3.27 12.33 -2.82
N ALA A 49 2.57 12.83 -3.83
CA ALA A 49 2.08 14.20 -3.83
C ALA A 49 1.14 14.48 -2.63
N ASP A 50 0.25 13.54 -2.31
CA ASP A 50 -0.76 13.73 -1.29
C ASP A 50 -0.22 13.52 0.13
N PHE A 51 0.65 12.52 0.37
CA PHE A 51 1.10 12.15 1.72
C PHE A 51 2.52 12.61 2.05
N HIS A 52 3.46 12.39 1.13
CA HIS A 52 4.87 12.64 1.39
C HIS A 52 5.64 13.03 0.11
N PRO A 53 5.64 14.32 -0.29
CA PRO A 53 6.34 14.76 -1.49
C PRO A 53 7.85 14.47 -1.48
N GLY A 54 8.43 14.36 -0.28
CA GLY A 54 9.83 13.99 -0.05
C GLY A 54 10.12 12.49 -0.04
N ALA A 55 9.12 11.61 -0.23
CA ALA A 55 9.34 10.18 -0.37
C ALA A 55 10.28 9.87 -1.57
N PRO A 56 10.96 8.71 -1.58
CA PRO A 56 11.98 8.38 -2.59
C PRO A 56 11.57 8.68 -4.04
N ALA A 57 12.47 9.33 -4.79
CA ALA A 57 12.29 9.52 -6.24
C ALA A 57 12.86 8.35 -7.06
N GLN A 58 13.54 7.40 -6.41
CA GLN A 58 14.11 6.22 -7.02
C GLN A 58 13.55 4.99 -6.32
N VAL A 59 12.85 4.15 -7.08
CA VAL A 59 12.20 2.93 -6.58
C VAL A 59 12.58 1.76 -7.47
N ARG A 60 12.57 0.56 -6.89
CA ARG A 60 12.77 -0.69 -7.61
C ARG A 60 11.55 -1.59 -7.47
N ILE A 61 11.20 -2.30 -8.54
CA ILE A 61 10.33 -3.47 -8.50
C ILE A 61 11.17 -4.68 -8.93
N VAL A 62 11.07 -5.77 -8.17
CA VAL A 62 11.68 -7.06 -8.49
C VAL A 62 10.60 -8.13 -8.53
N ILE A 63 10.62 -8.94 -9.57
CA ILE A 63 9.86 -10.19 -9.62
C ILE A 63 10.76 -11.30 -9.09
N ASP A 64 10.35 -11.92 -7.99
CA ASP A 64 11.13 -12.96 -7.33
C ASP A 64 10.31 -14.26 -7.22
N PRO A 65 10.57 -15.27 -8.07
CA PRO A 65 9.93 -16.58 -7.96
C PRO A 65 10.27 -17.34 -6.67
N GLY A 66 11.32 -16.94 -5.95
CA GLY A 66 11.72 -17.53 -4.67
C GLY A 66 10.95 -16.97 -3.47
N TYR A 67 10.23 -15.85 -3.63
CA TYR A 67 9.41 -15.28 -2.58
C TYR A 67 8.03 -15.97 -2.52
N ASP A 68 7.59 -16.32 -1.32
CA ASP A 68 6.38 -17.13 -1.09
C ASP A 68 5.16 -16.33 -0.60
N GLY A 69 5.33 -15.05 -0.24
CA GLY A 69 4.24 -14.13 0.08
C GLY A 69 3.55 -13.54 -1.17
N ILE A 70 2.82 -12.43 -1.00
CA ILE A 70 2.15 -11.72 -2.11
C ILE A 70 3.11 -10.71 -2.72
N ALA A 71 3.46 -9.71 -1.93
CA ALA A 71 4.53 -8.76 -2.16
C ALA A 71 5.00 -8.18 -0.81
N PHE A 72 6.13 -7.47 -0.83
CA PHE A 72 6.59 -6.68 0.31
C PHE A 72 7.50 -5.53 -0.16
N VAL A 73 7.66 -4.53 0.70
CA VAL A 73 8.68 -3.49 0.57
C VAL A 73 9.86 -3.74 1.50
N GLY A 74 11.07 -3.62 0.94
CA GLY A 74 12.32 -3.57 1.70
C GLY A 74 13.35 -2.68 1.00
N GLU A 75 14.62 -2.82 1.39
CA GLU A 75 15.73 -2.18 0.68
C GLU A 75 16.41 -3.17 -0.28
N GLY A 76 16.72 -2.71 -1.49
CA GLY A 76 17.39 -3.51 -2.51
C GLY A 76 18.25 -2.63 -3.41
N LYS A 77 19.53 -2.95 -3.54
CA LYS A 77 20.52 -2.17 -4.31
C LYS A 77 20.53 -0.66 -3.95
N GLY A 78 20.28 -0.32 -2.68
CA GLY A 78 20.27 1.07 -2.20
C GLY A 78 19.00 1.87 -2.53
N ALA A 79 17.91 1.21 -2.94
CA ALA A 79 16.62 1.84 -3.17
C ALA A 79 15.49 1.07 -2.47
N ALA A 80 14.40 1.77 -2.15
CA ALA A 80 13.16 1.13 -1.73
C ALA A 80 12.70 0.18 -2.84
N THR A 81 12.47 -1.09 -2.49
CA THR A 81 12.26 -2.18 -3.43
C THR A 81 10.97 -2.91 -3.09
N ILE A 82 10.02 -2.89 -4.02
CA ILE A 82 8.85 -3.78 -4.01
C ILE A 82 9.28 -5.13 -4.60
N THR A 83 9.13 -6.20 -3.84
CA THR A 83 9.35 -7.56 -4.32
C THR A 83 7.99 -8.23 -4.53
N ILE A 84 7.73 -8.79 -5.70
CA ILE A 84 6.44 -9.39 -6.07
C ILE A 84 6.61 -10.87 -6.36
N ASN A 85 5.73 -11.69 -5.80
CA ASN A 85 5.67 -13.11 -6.12
C ASN A 85 4.91 -13.35 -7.45
N PRO A 86 5.58 -13.84 -8.52
CA PRO A 86 4.91 -14.12 -9.78
C PRO A 86 3.89 -15.26 -9.68
N ALA A 87 4.03 -16.20 -8.75
CA ALA A 87 3.08 -17.29 -8.54
C ALA A 87 1.74 -16.79 -7.97
N TRP A 88 1.73 -15.67 -7.24
CA TRP A 88 0.49 -15.01 -6.83
C TRP A 88 -0.24 -14.45 -8.05
N LEU A 89 0.45 -13.67 -8.90
CA LEU A 89 -0.14 -13.10 -10.10
C LEU A 89 -0.56 -14.14 -11.14
N ALA A 90 0.06 -15.32 -11.17
CA ALA A 90 -0.41 -16.44 -11.97
C ALA A 90 -1.80 -16.96 -11.53
N LYS A 91 -2.10 -16.89 -10.23
CA LYS A 91 -3.39 -17.29 -9.64
C LYS A 91 -4.41 -16.15 -9.59
N HIS A 92 -3.91 -14.92 -9.49
CA HIS A 92 -4.67 -13.67 -9.32
C HIS A 92 -4.23 -12.63 -10.36
N PRO A 93 -4.46 -12.88 -11.67
CA PRO A 93 -3.89 -12.09 -12.77
C PRO A 93 -4.38 -10.64 -12.83
N ASP A 94 -5.41 -10.28 -12.06
CA ASP A 94 -5.93 -8.92 -12.00
C ASP A 94 -5.57 -8.17 -10.72
N ASP A 95 -4.91 -8.83 -9.75
CA ASP A 95 -4.51 -8.22 -8.47
C ASP A 95 -3.25 -7.33 -8.58
N VAL A 96 -3.13 -6.57 -9.67
CA VAL A 96 -1.97 -5.70 -9.94
C VAL A 96 -1.91 -4.52 -8.96
N ASP A 97 -3.05 -4.13 -8.39
CA ASP A 97 -3.13 -3.10 -7.34
C ASP A 97 -2.52 -3.52 -6.00
N LEU A 98 -2.01 -4.75 -5.86
CA LEU A 98 -1.03 -5.05 -4.81
C LEU A 98 0.12 -4.05 -4.84
N VAL A 99 0.51 -3.57 -6.03
CA VAL A 99 1.58 -2.59 -6.19
C VAL A 99 1.21 -1.23 -5.61
N THR A 100 -0.07 -0.86 -5.64
CA THR A 100 -0.57 0.38 -5.03
C THR A 100 -0.45 0.31 -3.51
N HIS A 101 -0.79 -0.83 -2.90
CA HIS A 101 -0.58 -1.06 -1.48
C HIS A 101 0.91 -0.96 -1.11
N GLU A 102 1.78 -1.66 -1.82
CA GLU A 102 3.23 -1.65 -1.56
C GLU A 102 3.86 -0.27 -1.83
N ALA A 103 3.40 0.46 -2.84
CA ALA A 103 3.85 1.81 -3.14
C ALA A 103 3.59 2.76 -1.94
N MET A 104 2.45 2.63 -1.27
CA MET A 104 2.14 3.40 -0.08
C MET A 104 3.14 3.12 1.06
N HIS A 105 3.64 1.89 1.24
CA HIS A 105 4.68 1.63 2.25
C HIS A 105 5.97 2.41 1.99
N ILE A 106 6.32 2.65 0.73
CA ILE A 106 7.46 3.50 0.38
C ILE A 106 7.16 4.97 0.74
N VAL A 107 5.94 5.43 0.52
CA VAL A 107 5.49 6.80 0.85
C VAL A 107 5.49 7.04 2.36
N GLN A 108 5.00 6.06 3.12
CA GLN A 108 4.94 6.08 4.58
C GLN A 108 6.33 6.37 5.17
N GLY A 109 7.36 5.62 4.75
CA GLY A 109 8.75 5.87 5.14
C GLY A 109 8.93 5.97 6.66
N TYR A 110 8.17 5.17 7.42
CA TYR A 110 8.14 5.23 8.87
C TYR A 110 9.47 4.73 9.46
N PRO A 111 9.96 5.33 10.57
CA PRO A 111 11.27 5.00 11.14
C PRO A 111 11.28 3.64 11.86
N GLU A 112 10.12 3.13 12.22
CA GLU A 112 9.92 1.88 12.96
C GLU A 112 8.66 1.17 12.42
N TYR A 113 8.46 -0.10 12.79
CA TYR A 113 7.28 -0.87 12.38
C TYR A 113 6.76 -1.75 13.54
N ALA A 114 5.44 -1.96 13.55
CA ALA A 114 4.73 -2.85 14.47
C ALA A 114 5.04 -2.65 15.96
N ASN A 115 4.99 -1.40 16.41
CA ASN A 115 5.14 -1.05 17.83
C ASN A 115 4.12 0.01 18.28
N GLU A 116 4.20 0.45 19.53
CA GLU A 116 3.24 1.42 20.10
C GLU A 116 3.22 2.77 19.37
N ARG A 117 4.36 3.22 18.84
CA ARG A 117 4.51 4.48 18.11
C ARG A 117 4.13 4.35 16.65
N VAL A 118 4.37 3.19 16.04
CA VAL A 118 4.01 2.86 14.66
C VAL A 118 3.22 1.55 14.64
N PRO A 119 1.92 1.57 14.99
CA PRO A 119 1.14 0.35 15.11
C PRO A 119 0.94 -0.31 13.76
N GLY A 120 1.29 -1.60 13.65
CA GLY A 120 1.23 -2.34 12.39
C GLY A 120 -0.16 -2.29 11.73
N TRP A 121 -1.23 -2.42 12.52
CA TRP A 121 -2.60 -2.33 12.00
C TRP A 121 -2.89 -1.01 11.27
N LEU A 122 -2.30 0.10 11.72
CA LEU A 122 -2.48 1.41 11.11
C LEU A 122 -1.59 1.57 9.88
N VAL A 123 -0.38 1.01 9.89
CA VAL A 123 0.49 0.94 8.71
C VAL A 123 -0.21 0.21 7.57
N GLU A 124 -0.70 -1.01 7.82
CA GLU A 124 -1.41 -1.83 6.82
C GLU A 124 -2.75 -1.19 6.43
N GLY A 125 -3.48 -0.62 7.39
CA GLY A 125 -4.75 0.04 7.13
C GLY A 125 -4.62 1.28 6.24
N ILE A 126 -3.58 2.09 6.42
CA ILE A 126 -3.30 3.24 5.56
C ILE A 126 -2.93 2.78 4.14
N ALA A 127 -2.16 1.69 4.01
CA ALA A 127 -1.82 1.11 2.71
C ALA A 127 -3.07 0.62 1.96
N ASP A 128 -4.00 -0.05 2.63
CA ASP A 128 -5.27 -0.46 2.00
C ASP A 128 -6.25 0.70 1.76
N TYR A 129 -6.24 1.75 2.61
CA TYR A 129 -6.95 3.00 2.30
C TYR A 129 -6.40 3.66 1.03
N ALA A 130 -5.07 3.70 0.87
CA ALA A 130 -4.43 4.23 -0.32
C ALA A 130 -4.77 3.37 -1.56
N ARG A 131 -4.73 2.05 -1.42
CA ARG A 131 -5.15 1.12 -2.48
C ARG A 131 -6.58 1.36 -2.94
N ASP A 132 -7.52 1.58 -2.03
CA ASP A 132 -8.92 1.91 -2.39
C ASP A 132 -9.03 3.23 -3.17
N ARG A 133 -8.24 4.23 -2.77
CA ARG A 133 -8.29 5.59 -3.34
C ARG A 133 -7.53 5.75 -4.66
N TYR A 134 -6.37 5.13 -4.80
CA TYR A 134 -5.46 5.31 -5.94
C TYR A 134 -5.41 4.11 -6.87
N GLY A 135 -5.90 2.95 -6.43
CA GLY A 135 -5.94 1.74 -7.26
C GLY A 135 -6.84 1.92 -8.48
N ARG A 136 -6.49 1.24 -9.58
CA ARG A 136 -7.19 1.35 -10.87
C ARG A 136 -7.76 0.03 -11.39
N GLU A 137 -7.27 -1.10 -10.86
CA GLU A 137 -7.60 -2.47 -11.23
C GLU A 137 -8.40 -3.21 -10.13
N ASN A 138 -8.64 -2.59 -8.97
CA ASN A 138 -9.37 -3.19 -7.83
C ASN A 138 -10.67 -3.91 -8.24
N ALA A 139 -11.48 -3.28 -9.09
CA ALA A 139 -12.74 -3.87 -9.57
C ALA A 139 -12.50 -5.15 -10.40
N ALA A 140 -11.47 -5.18 -11.24
CA ALA A 140 -11.10 -6.37 -12.01
C ALA A 140 -10.60 -7.50 -11.10
N ALA A 141 -9.87 -7.15 -10.04
CA ALA A 141 -9.40 -8.09 -9.02
C ALA A 141 -10.50 -8.61 -8.07
N GLY A 142 -11.72 -8.05 -8.12
CA GLY A 142 -12.75 -8.28 -7.10
C GLY A 142 -12.34 -7.77 -5.72
N TRP A 143 -11.41 -6.83 -5.66
CA TRP A 143 -10.92 -6.22 -4.43
C TRP A 143 -11.74 -4.98 -4.08
N ALA A 144 -12.12 -4.83 -2.82
CA ALA A 144 -12.82 -3.64 -2.30
C ALA A 144 -12.65 -3.54 -0.78
N LEU A 145 -12.77 -2.36 -0.19
CA LEU A 145 -12.93 -2.26 1.26
C LEU A 145 -14.26 -2.91 1.71
N PRO A 146 -14.29 -3.65 2.83
CA PRO A 146 -15.51 -4.25 3.35
C PRO A 146 -16.52 -3.18 3.73
N THR A 147 -17.78 -3.41 3.38
CA THR A 147 -18.90 -2.53 3.73
C THR A 147 -19.57 -2.88 5.05
N THR A 148 -19.25 -4.05 5.61
CA THR A 148 -19.80 -4.55 6.88
C THR A 148 -18.68 -4.92 7.85
N VAL A 149 -19.00 -4.90 9.15
CA VAL A 149 -18.12 -5.36 10.22
C VAL A 149 -18.57 -6.74 10.67
N LYS A 150 -17.67 -7.71 10.65
CA LYS A 150 -17.92 -9.09 11.11
C LYS A 150 -17.57 -9.23 12.59
N ASP A 151 -18.15 -10.23 13.25
CA ASP A 151 -17.83 -10.57 14.63
C ASP A 151 -16.31 -10.77 14.81
N GLY A 152 -15.78 -10.18 15.88
CA GLY A 152 -14.34 -10.20 16.19
C GLY A 152 -13.49 -9.16 15.46
N GLN A 153 -14.06 -8.38 14.53
CA GLN A 153 -13.35 -7.28 13.87
C GLN A 153 -13.37 -6.00 14.69
N ASN A 154 -12.28 -5.24 14.62
CA ASN A 154 -12.08 -3.99 15.32
C ASN A 154 -11.19 -3.02 14.49
N PHE A 155 -11.03 -1.76 14.93
CA PHE A 155 -10.20 -0.76 14.24
C PHE A 155 -8.75 -1.22 14.02
N ASP A 156 -8.24 -2.12 14.86
CA ASP A 156 -6.88 -2.67 14.86
C ASP A 156 -6.76 -4.04 14.19
N THR A 157 -7.79 -4.49 13.46
CA THR A 157 -7.71 -5.73 12.66
C THR A 157 -6.69 -5.63 11.52
N GLY A 158 -6.30 -4.42 11.11
CA GLY A 158 -5.36 -4.17 10.01
C GLY A 158 -6.02 -4.31 8.64
N TYR A 159 -5.22 -4.07 7.60
CA TYR A 159 -5.59 -4.24 6.19
C TYR A 159 -6.97 -3.62 5.88
N ARG A 160 -7.76 -4.28 5.02
CA ARG A 160 -9.05 -3.81 4.51
C ARG A 160 -10.03 -3.39 5.61
N VAL A 161 -10.02 -4.04 6.77
CA VAL A 161 -10.94 -3.68 7.87
C VAL A 161 -10.59 -2.30 8.42
N THR A 162 -9.31 -2.08 8.74
CA THR A 162 -8.83 -0.76 9.15
C THR A 162 -8.95 0.24 7.99
N GLY A 163 -8.65 -0.15 6.76
CA GLY A 163 -8.79 0.69 5.56
C GLY A 163 -10.22 1.21 5.38
N ALA A 164 -11.23 0.36 5.55
CA ALA A 164 -12.65 0.74 5.49
C ALA A 164 -13.02 1.76 6.58
N PHE A 165 -12.49 1.55 7.79
CA PHE A 165 -12.66 2.49 8.89
C PHE A 165 -11.99 3.84 8.65
N LEU A 166 -10.77 3.84 8.09
CA LEU A 166 -10.06 5.05 7.70
C LEU A 166 -10.81 5.79 6.60
N ALA A 167 -11.31 5.09 5.58
CA ALA A 167 -12.08 5.68 4.48
C ALA A 167 -13.35 6.38 4.98
N TRP A 168 -14.10 5.72 5.86
CA TRP A 168 -15.28 6.33 6.49
C TRP A 168 -14.91 7.52 7.38
N SER A 169 -13.86 7.38 8.20
CA SER A 169 -13.44 8.43 9.13
C SER A 169 -12.93 9.66 8.40
N GLU A 170 -12.20 9.49 7.30
CA GLU A 170 -11.77 10.58 6.41
C GLU A 170 -12.96 11.33 5.81
N GLY A 171 -14.03 10.62 5.42
CA GLY A 171 -15.24 11.23 4.90
C GLY A 171 -15.97 12.11 5.93
N GLN A 172 -15.87 11.77 7.23
CA GLN A 172 -16.41 12.58 8.32
C GLN A 172 -15.45 13.68 8.78
N HIS A 173 -14.15 13.44 8.64
CA HIS A 173 -13.07 14.29 9.14
C HIS A 173 -11.97 14.44 8.08
N PRO A 174 -12.17 15.28 7.05
CA PRO A 174 -11.21 15.43 5.96
C PRO A 174 -9.80 15.80 6.46
N GLY A 175 -8.80 15.15 5.89
CA GLY A 175 -7.38 15.28 6.24
C GLY A 175 -6.95 14.46 7.46
N LEU A 176 -7.80 13.60 8.01
CA LEU A 176 -7.47 12.72 9.13
C LEU A 176 -6.36 11.74 8.75
N VAL A 177 -6.51 10.99 7.65
CA VAL A 177 -5.56 9.93 7.28
C VAL A 177 -4.18 10.52 7.00
N LYS A 178 -4.12 11.65 6.28
CA LYS A 178 -2.86 12.37 6.04
C LYS A 178 -2.16 12.82 7.33
N ALA A 179 -2.94 13.18 8.34
CA ALA A 179 -2.39 13.59 9.63
C ALA A 179 -1.87 12.42 10.46
N LEU A 180 -2.57 11.28 10.41
CA LEU A 180 -2.12 10.04 11.03
C LEU A 180 -0.81 9.58 10.38
N ASP A 181 -0.76 9.51 9.05
CA ASP A 181 0.45 9.18 8.28
C ASP A 181 1.64 10.07 8.66
N GLY A 182 1.45 11.39 8.59
CA GLY A 182 2.51 12.33 8.93
C GLY A 182 2.98 12.21 10.38
N ALA A 183 2.07 11.96 11.33
CA ALA A 183 2.43 11.78 12.73
C ALA A 183 3.21 10.46 12.97
N LEU A 184 2.87 9.39 12.26
CA LEU A 184 3.62 8.12 12.30
C LEU A 184 5.04 8.31 11.76
N ARG A 185 5.16 8.96 10.60
CA ARG A 185 6.45 9.27 9.97
C ARG A 185 7.35 10.15 10.83
N ASP A 186 6.77 11.15 11.49
CA ASP A 186 7.51 12.05 12.39
C ASP A 186 7.79 11.45 13.78
N GLY A 187 7.32 10.24 14.07
CA GLY A 187 7.46 9.61 15.40
C GLY A 187 6.65 10.30 16.50
N ARG A 188 5.58 11.03 16.14
CA ARG A 188 4.72 11.82 17.03
C ARG A 188 3.33 11.22 17.22
N TYR A 189 3.05 10.07 16.61
CA TYR A 189 1.76 9.42 16.74
C TYR A 189 1.48 9.01 18.19
N THR A 190 0.29 9.34 18.66
CA THR A 190 -0.30 8.81 19.90
C THR A 190 -1.80 8.59 19.67
N PRO A 191 -2.45 7.69 20.44
CA PRO A 191 -3.90 7.50 20.34
C PRO A 191 -4.73 8.78 20.56
N ALA A 192 -4.20 9.76 21.31
CA ALA A 192 -4.86 11.05 21.53
C ALA A 192 -5.05 11.88 20.24
N LEU A 193 -4.27 11.61 19.19
CA LEU A 193 -4.42 12.28 17.90
C LEU A 193 -5.80 12.03 17.28
N TRP A 194 -6.38 10.85 17.49
CA TRP A 194 -7.74 10.55 17.01
C TRP A 194 -8.77 11.50 17.60
N GLU A 195 -8.72 11.72 18.91
CA GLU A 195 -9.65 12.64 19.59
C GLU A 195 -9.39 14.09 19.20
N ALA A 196 -8.13 14.50 19.12
CA ALA A 196 -7.77 15.85 18.67
C ALA A 196 -8.28 16.16 17.25
N ARG A 197 -8.37 15.15 16.38
CA ARG A 197 -8.78 15.33 14.97
C ARG A 197 -10.26 15.08 14.70
N THR A 198 -10.93 14.31 15.55
CA THR A 198 -12.31 13.87 15.31
C THR A 198 -13.29 14.28 16.41
N GLY A 199 -12.78 14.75 17.55
CA GLY A 199 -13.57 14.97 18.77
C GLY A 199 -14.02 13.68 19.46
N LYS A 200 -13.50 12.52 19.06
CA LYS A 200 -13.81 11.21 19.66
C LYS A 200 -12.53 10.41 19.90
N ALA A 201 -12.41 9.84 21.09
CA ALA A 201 -11.43 8.79 21.34
C ALA A 201 -11.64 7.62 20.35
N LEU A 202 -10.55 6.95 19.97
CA LEU A 202 -10.54 5.91 18.94
C LEU A 202 -11.61 4.80 19.16
N PRO A 203 -11.79 4.23 20.36
CA PRO A 203 -12.86 3.24 20.57
C PRO A 203 -14.27 3.78 20.33
N ALA A 204 -14.53 5.04 20.67
CA ALA A 204 -15.82 5.69 20.45
C ALA A 204 -16.05 6.02 18.97
N LEU A 205 -14.99 6.39 18.24
CA LEU A 205 -15.05 6.60 16.79
C LEU A 205 -15.33 5.29 16.05
N TRP A 206 -14.68 4.19 16.46
CA TRP A 206 -14.97 2.86 15.92
C TRP A 206 -16.42 2.43 16.19
N ALA A 207 -16.94 2.63 17.42
CA ALA A 207 -18.34 2.33 17.71
C ALA A 207 -19.32 3.11 16.82
N ALA A 208 -18.99 4.37 16.48
CA ALA A 208 -19.78 5.17 15.54
C ALA A 208 -19.70 4.61 14.11
N TYR A 209 -18.52 4.17 13.67
CA TYR A 209 -18.31 3.50 12.38
C TYR A 209 -19.15 2.22 12.25
N VAL A 210 -19.16 1.38 13.30
CA VAL A 210 -19.96 0.14 13.35
C VAL A 210 -21.45 0.46 13.29
N LYS A 211 -21.93 1.44 14.05
CA LYS A 211 -23.35 1.83 14.08
C LYS A 211 -23.87 2.33 12.72
N ALA A 212 -22.98 2.85 11.87
CA ALA A 212 -23.35 3.40 10.56
C ALA A 212 -23.50 2.33 9.44
N ARG A 213 -23.42 1.04 9.77
CA ARG A 213 -23.42 -0.09 8.82
C ARG A 213 -24.40 -1.19 9.18
#